data_AF-W8B5Z7-F1
#
_entry.id   AF-W8B5Z7-F1
#
_cell.length_a   1.000
_cell.length_b   1.000
_cell.length_c   1.000
_cell.angle_alpha   90.00
_cell.angle_beta   90.00
_cell.angle_gamma   90.00
#
_symmetry.space_group_name_H-M   'P 1'
#
loop_
_entity.id
_entity.type
_entity.pdbx_description
1 polymer ?
#
loop_
_entity_poly.entity_id
_entity_poly.type
_entity_poly.pdbx_seq_one_letter_code
_entity_poly.pdbx_strand_id
1 'polypeptide(L)'
;MALSHATKDDIPKDAVIINEEEALAYQWNVISNWENRWDVWSLRYGPGILGAMSAATGIYVNNHYRRKVKLGSYGKASTYLPIVVIPAMFSVLTHKFFVQRFVILDQHAECPLCLQLRASVFQGGAGVIYPTILAPFAAFMFATRHYTYRLPSVIKEPLAVFKLWQNMTKPILPVLGAALAGQSMIAMYITYKEQMQNFCLQIKMKRLEQMAEEKQEEERALQAAKNF
;
A
#
# COMPACT_ATOMS: atom_id res chain seq x y z
N MET A 1 -23.13 -11.81 10.89
CA MET A 1 -21.85 -11.20 10.47
C MET A 1 -20.77 -12.18 10.90
N ALA A 2 -20.03 -12.77 9.96
CA ALA A 2 -19.05 -13.81 10.27
C ALA A 2 -17.99 -13.43 11.34
N LEU A 3 -17.70 -12.14 11.51
CA LEU A 3 -16.79 -11.63 12.54
C LEU A 3 -17.39 -10.40 13.20
N SER A 4 -17.41 -10.35 14.53
CA SER A 4 -17.86 -9.19 15.30
C SER A 4 -16.99 -9.01 16.53
N HIS A 5 -16.62 -7.76 16.83
CA HIS A 5 -16.04 -7.42 18.12
C HIS A 5 -17.16 -7.43 19.18
N ALA A 6 -17.00 -8.26 20.21
CA ALA A 6 -17.92 -8.34 21.34
C ALA A 6 -17.14 -8.46 22.65
N THR A 7 -17.67 -7.84 23.71
CA THR A 7 -17.16 -8.03 25.07
C THR A 7 -17.45 -9.47 25.50
N LYS A 8 -16.67 -10.06 26.42
CA LYS A 8 -16.82 -11.47 26.84
C LYS A 8 -18.25 -11.84 27.25
N ASP A 9 -19.02 -10.88 27.76
CA ASP A 9 -20.38 -11.08 28.23
C ASP A 9 -21.43 -11.16 27.09
N ASP A 10 -21.11 -10.65 25.90
CA ASP A 10 -22.00 -10.57 24.72
C ASP A 10 -21.69 -11.65 23.65
N ILE A 11 -20.77 -12.57 23.93
CA ILE A 11 -20.37 -13.63 22.99
C ILE A 11 -21.42 -14.75 23.02
N PRO A 12 -22.05 -15.11 21.89
CA PRO A 12 -22.99 -16.22 21.85
C PRO A 12 -22.26 -17.54 22.15
N LYS A 13 -22.96 -18.48 22.79
CA LYS A 13 -22.34 -19.74 23.28
C LYS A 13 -21.72 -20.60 22.19
N ASP A 14 -22.16 -20.43 20.94
CA ASP A 14 -21.67 -21.17 19.77
C ASP A 14 -20.57 -20.44 18.99
N ALA A 15 -20.09 -19.26 19.46
CA ALA A 15 -19.04 -18.52 18.77
C ALA A 15 -17.63 -19.05 19.06
N VAL A 16 -16.82 -19.12 18.01
CA VAL A 16 -15.39 -19.41 18.10
C VAL A 16 -14.63 -18.11 18.33
N ILE A 17 -13.94 -18.01 19.46
CA ILE A 17 -13.05 -16.88 19.76
C ILE A 17 -11.78 -17.06 18.94
N ILE A 18 -11.48 -16.10 18.08
CA ILE A 18 -10.29 -16.09 17.22
C ILE A 18 -9.42 -14.88 17.51
N ASN A 19 -8.11 -15.01 17.24
CA ASN A 19 -7.18 -13.90 17.32
C ASN A 19 -7.31 -12.93 16.13
N GLU A 20 -6.79 -11.71 16.28
CA GLU A 20 -6.84 -10.68 15.23
C GLU A 20 -6.14 -11.14 13.92
N GLU A 21 -5.03 -11.87 14.04
CA GLU A 21 -4.29 -12.40 12.89
C GLU A 21 -5.07 -13.51 12.17
N GLU A 22 -5.77 -14.36 12.92
CA GLU A 22 -6.62 -15.42 12.39
C GLU A 22 -7.85 -14.82 11.69
N ALA A 23 -8.44 -13.78 12.28
CA ALA A 23 -9.54 -13.01 11.70
C ALA A 23 -9.13 -12.37 10.36
N LEU A 24 -7.93 -11.77 10.32
CA LEU A 24 -7.39 -11.19 9.08
C LEU A 24 -7.15 -12.27 8.04
N ALA A 25 -6.53 -13.39 8.40
CA ALA A 25 -6.29 -14.51 7.50
C ALA A 25 -7.59 -15.09 6.92
N TYR A 26 -8.63 -15.21 7.75
CA TYR A 26 -9.96 -15.63 7.33
C TYR A 26 -10.57 -14.65 6.31
N GLN A 27 -10.59 -13.35 6.62
CA GLN A 27 -11.11 -12.34 5.67
C GLN A 27 -10.31 -12.30 4.38
N TRP A 28 -8.99 -12.52 4.44
CA TRP A 28 -8.15 -12.61 3.26
C TRP A 28 -8.46 -13.83 2.41
N ASN A 29 -8.75 -14.97 3.03
CA ASN A 29 -9.21 -16.16 2.33
C ASN A 29 -10.53 -15.87 1.59
N VAL A 30 -11.51 -15.29 2.27
CA VAL A 30 -12.81 -14.90 1.68
C VAL A 30 -12.63 -13.94 0.50
N ILE A 31 -11.83 -12.90 0.66
CA ILE A 31 -11.58 -11.90 -0.38
C ILE A 31 -10.82 -12.51 -1.58
N SER A 32 -9.90 -13.43 -1.32
CA SER A 32 -9.12 -14.10 -2.37
C SER A 32 -9.94 -15.07 -3.23
N ASN A 33 -10.94 -15.70 -2.61
CA ASN A 33 -11.82 -16.71 -3.21
C ASN A 33 -13.21 -16.18 -3.60
N TRP A 34 -13.41 -14.87 -3.52
CA TRP A 34 -14.68 -14.24 -3.89
C TRP A 34 -14.99 -14.43 -5.38
N GLU A 35 -16.21 -14.86 -5.69
CA GLU A 35 -16.62 -15.28 -7.04
C GLU A 35 -16.46 -14.15 -8.07
N ASN A 36 -16.89 -12.93 -7.71
CA ASN A 36 -16.75 -11.77 -8.58
C ASN A 36 -15.52 -10.91 -8.22
N ARG A 37 -14.45 -11.05 -9.01
CA ARG A 37 -13.20 -10.29 -8.81
C ARG A 37 -13.36 -8.77 -8.88
N TRP A 38 -14.39 -8.26 -9.57
CA TRP A 38 -14.65 -6.83 -9.65
C TRP A 38 -15.21 -6.24 -8.35
N ASP A 39 -15.80 -7.05 -7.48
CA ASP A 39 -16.28 -6.58 -6.19
C ASP A 39 -15.13 -6.31 -5.21
N VAL A 40 -13.98 -6.96 -5.41
CA VAL A 40 -12.82 -6.96 -4.48
C VAL A 40 -11.51 -6.47 -5.12
N TRP A 41 -11.58 -5.87 -6.31
CA TRP A 41 -10.37 -5.58 -7.09
C TRP A 41 -9.43 -4.61 -6.36
N SER A 42 -9.94 -3.60 -5.64
CA SER A 42 -9.08 -2.63 -4.98
C SER A 42 -8.42 -3.24 -3.75
N LEU A 43 -9.12 -4.10 -3.02
CA LEU A 43 -8.55 -4.86 -1.91
C LEU A 43 -7.42 -5.79 -2.39
N ARG A 44 -7.59 -6.46 -3.54
CA ARG A 44 -6.60 -7.42 -4.04
C ARG A 44 -5.41 -6.76 -4.74
N TYR A 45 -5.67 -5.79 -5.62
CA TYR A 45 -4.67 -5.22 -6.52
C TYR A 45 -4.22 -3.81 -6.13
N GLY A 46 -4.93 -3.13 -5.24
CA GLY A 46 -4.62 -1.77 -4.78
C GLY A 46 -3.17 -1.58 -4.31
N PRO A 47 -2.68 -2.39 -3.35
CA PRO A 47 -1.28 -2.31 -2.91
C PRO A 47 -0.28 -2.51 -4.05
N GLY A 48 -0.57 -3.40 -5.00
CA GLY A 48 0.29 -3.66 -6.15
C GLY A 48 0.39 -2.47 -7.10
N ILE A 49 -0.72 -1.77 -7.34
CA ILE A 49 -0.77 -0.54 -8.14
C ILE A 49 0.09 0.55 -7.48
N LEU A 50 -0.05 0.72 -6.16
CA LEU A 50 0.72 1.68 -5.38
C LEU A 50 2.23 1.39 -5.43
N GLY A 51 2.62 0.12 -5.29
CA GLY A 51 4.01 -0.31 -5.44
C GLY A 51 4.56 -0.07 -6.84
N ALA A 52 3.76 -0.33 -7.88
CA ALA A 52 4.16 -0.08 -9.27
C ALA A 52 4.39 1.41 -9.55
N MET A 53 3.56 2.29 -8.97
CA MET A 53 3.74 3.73 -9.07
C MET A 53 5.00 4.22 -8.35
N SER A 54 5.27 3.70 -7.14
CA SER A 54 6.52 3.98 -6.43
C SER A 54 7.74 3.53 -7.25
N ALA A 55 7.67 2.35 -7.89
CA ALA A 55 8.72 1.87 -8.77
C ALA A 55 8.94 2.79 -9.97
N ALA A 56 7.86 3.22 -10.64
CA ALA A 56 7.94 4.12 -11.79
C ALA A 56 8.62 5.45 -11.44
N THR A 57 8.26 6.06 -10.32
CA THR A 57 8.90 7.29 -9.84
C THR A 57 10.36 7.05 -9.45
N GLY A 58 10.66 5.94 -8.75
CA GLY A 58 12.04 5.57 -8.43
C GLY A 58 12.93 5.42 -9.65
N ILE A 59 12.42 4.77 -10.71
CA ILE A 59 13.12 4.62 -12.00
C ILE A 59 13.40 5.98 -12.63
N TYR A 60 12.39 6.84 -12.68
CA TYR A 60 12.51 8.17 -13.27
C TYR A 60 13.56 9.02 -12.54
N VAL A 61 13.48 9.09 -11.22
CA VAL A 61 14.38 9.89 -10.37
C VAL A 61 15.81 9.36 -10.45
N ASN A 62 16.01 8.05 -10.32
CA ASN A 62 17.34 7.43 -10.44
C ASN A 62 17.96 7.70 -11.82
N ASN A 63 17.18 7.60 -12.89
CA ASN A 63 17.66 7.89 -14.25
C ASN A 63 18.08 9.34 -14.44
N HIS A 64 17.32 10.29 -13.89
CA HIS A 64 17.68 11.71 -13.94
C HIS A 64 19.05 11.96 -13.33
N TYR A 65 19.26 11.52 -12.08
CA TYR A 65 20.55 11.73 -11.41
C TYR A 65 21.68 10.98 -12.10
N ARG A 66 21.50 9.71 -12.47
CA ARG A 66 22.53 8.92 -13.18
C ARG A 66 22.98 9.57 -14.48
N ARG A 67 22.07 10.20 -15.24
CA ARG A 67 22.40 10.94 -16.47
C ARG A 67 23.20 12.20 -16.17
N LYS A 68 22.86 12.95 -15.11
CA LYS A 68 23.56 14.19 -14.73
C LYS A 68 25.02 13.95 -14.32
N VAL A 69 25.29 12.87 -13.59
CA VAL A 69 26.65 12.50 -13.16
C VAL A 69 27.35 11.48 -14.07
N LYS A 70 26.77 11.20 -15.24
CA LYS A 70 27.35 10.38 -16.31
C LYS A 70 27.82 8.98 -15.86
N LEU A 71 27.05 8.29 -15.00
CA LEU A 71 27.44 6.96 -14.48
C LEU A 71 27.45 5.84 -15.53
N GLY A 72 26.76 6.03 -16.67
CA GLY A 72 26.70 5.01 -17.72
C GLY A 72 26.24 3.64 -17.19
N SER A 73 27.07 2.61 -17.42
CA SER A 73 26.81 1.23 -16.96
C SER A 73 27.23 0.94 -15.52
N TYR A 74 28.03 1.81 -14.91
CA TYR A 74 28.58 1.56 -13.57
C TYR A 74 27.48 1.58 -12.50
N GLY A 75 27.47 0.55 -11.65
CA GLY A 75 26.55 0.47 -10.51
C GLY A 75 25.06 0.48 -10.86
N LYS A 76 24.64 0.06 -12.07
CA LYS A 76 23.21 0.03 -12.45
C LYS A 76 22.38 -0.79 -11.45
N ALA A 77 22.70 -2.07 -11.25
CA ALA A 77 21.96 -2.91 -10.30
C ALA A 77 21.98 -2.33 -8.88
N SER A 78 23.14 -1.81 -8.45
CA SER A 78 23.32 -1.29 -7.09
C SER A 78 22.56 0.00 -6.80
N THR A 79 22.25 0.85 -7.79
CA THR A 79 21.38 2.01 -7.55
C THR A 79 19.91 1.67 -7.77
N TYR A 80 19.58 0.83 -8.76
CA TYR A 80 18.20 0.48 -9.06
C TYR A 80 17.54 -0.35 -7.97
N LEU A 81 18.22 -1.33 -7.38
CA LEU A 81 17.66 -2.16 -6.30
C LEU A 81 17.15 -1.32 -5.11
N PRO A 82 17.99 -0.50 -4.45
CA PRO A 82 17.55 0.24 -3.28
C PRO A 82 16.66 1.45 -3.59
N ILE A 83 16.69 2.00 -4.81
CA ILE A 83 15.88 3.20 -5.16
C ILE A 83 14.52 2.81 -5.77
N VAL A 84 14.41 1.62 -6.36
CA VAL A 84 13.18 1.18 -7.05
C VAL A 84 12.49 0.07 -6.28
N VAL A 85 13.22 -1.02 -5.98
CA VAL A 85 12.62 -2.23 -5.42
C VAL A 85 12.25 -2.02 -3.95
N ILE A 86 13.17 -1.48 -3.14
CA ILE A 86 12.91 -1.25 -1.72
C ILE A 86 11.71 -0.31 -1.52
N PRO A 87 11.62 0.86 -2.17
CA PRO A 87 10.46 1.74 -2.05
C PRO A 87 9.15 1.14 -2.52
N ALA A 88 9.17 0.35 -3.61
CA ALA A 88 7.98 -0.33 -4.10
C ALA A 88 7.49 -1.39 -3.11
N MET A 89 8.40 -2.21 -2.57
CA MET A 89 8.06 -3.18 -1.53
C MET A 89 7.58 -2.49 -0.26
N PHE A 90 8.24 -1.42 0.16
CA PHE A 90 7.88 -0.69 1.36
C PHE A 90 6.50 -0.03 1.23
N SER A 91 6.16 0.55 0.07
CA SER A 91 4.81 1.05 -0.25
C SER A 91 3.76 -0.06 -0.10
N VAL A 92 3.97 -1.23 -0.69
CA VAL A 92 3.05 -2.38 -0.57
C VAL A 92 2.88 -2.82 0.88
N LEU A 93 3.98 -2.98 1.61
CA LEU A 93 3.96 -3.46 3.00
C LEU A 93 3.28 -2.46 3.92
N THR A 94 3.67 -1.19 3.83
CA THR A 94 3.07 -0.13 4.66
C THR A 94 1.58 0.03 4.41
N HIS A 95 1.15 -0.04 3.14
CA HIS A 95 -0.28 -0.01 2.83
C HIS A 95 -1.01 -1.23 3.41
N LYS A 96 -0.46 -2.44 3.25
CA LYS A 96 -1.07 -3.66 3.81
C LYS A 96 -1.20 -3.63 5.34
N PHE A 97 -0.14 -3.26 6.04
CA PHE A 97 -0.10 -3.31 7.50
C PHE A 97 -0.79 -2.11 8.17
N PHE A 98 -0.63 -0.89 7.65
CA PHE A 98 -1.10 0.33 8.33
C PHE A 98 -2.41 0.90 7.78
N VAL A 99 -2.86 0.44 6.61
CA VAL A 99 -4.11 0.90 5.99
C VAL A 99 -5.06 -0.27 5.86
N GLN A 100 -4.65 -1.30 5.12
CA GLN A 100 -5.54 -2.37 4.69
C GLN A 100 -6.04 -3.25 5.86
N ARG A 101 -5.17 -3.55 6.84
CA ARG A 101 -5.57 -4.24 8.08
C ARG A 101 -6.74 -3.56 8.78
N PHE A 102 -6.66 -2.24 8.95
CA PHE A 102 -7.73 -1.45 9.60
C PHE A 102 -8.99 -1.39 8.73
N VAL A 103 -8.84 -1.25 7.40
CA VAL A 103 -9.98 -1.23 6.49
C VAL A 103 -10.77 -2.54 6.54
N ILE A 104 -10.08 -3.68 6.60
CA ILE A 104 -10.69 -5.02 6.52
C ILE A 104 -11.33 -5.41 7.86
N LEU A 105 -10.60 -5.24 8.96
CA LEU A 105 -11.01 -5.74 10.28
C LEU A 105 -11.94 -4.78 11.03
N ASP A 106 -11.65 -3.47 11.00
CA ASP A 106 -12.27 -2.51 11.91
C ASP A 106 -12.79 -1.27 11.17
N GLN A 107 -13.90 -1.49 10.46
CA GLN A 107 -14.47 -0.48 9.56
C GLN A 107 -15.05 0.73 10.29
N HIS A 108 -15.36 0.62 11.58
CA HIS A 108 -16.06 1.66 12.36
C HIS A 108 -15.20 2.34 13.42
N ALA A 109 -14.03 1.79 13.79
CA ALA A 109 -13.18 2.39 14.81
C ALA A 109 -12.42 3.64 14.35
N GLU A 110 -12.00 3.71 13.08
CA GLU A 110 -11.21 4.84 12.56
C GLU A 110 -11.99 5.73 11.58
N CYS A 111 -11.69 7.04 11.61
CA CYS A 111 -12.23 8.01 10.66
C CYS A 111 -11.77 7.69 9.22
N PRO A 112 -12.68 7.61 8.23
CA PRO A 112 -12.33 7.18 6.87
C PRO A 112 -11.34 8.15 6.18
N LEU A 113 -11.46 9.45 6.47
CA LEU A 113 -10.54 10.47 5.98
C LEU A 113 -9.12 10.30 6.57
N CYS A 114 -9.02 9.85 7.82
CA CYS A 114 -7.74 9.65 8.49
C CYS A 114 -6.96 8.48 7.87
N LEU A 115 -7.64 7.39 7.53
CA LEU A 115 -7.05 6.27 6.79
C LEU A 115 -6.59 6.69 5.39
N GLN A 116 -7.40 7.48 4.68
CA GLN A 116 -7.07 8.02 3.37
C GLN A 116 -5.84 8.95 3.40
N LEU A 117 -5.76 9.83 4.39
CA LEU A 117 -4.59 10.69 4.60
C LEU A 117 -3.35 9.88 5.00
N ARG A 118 -3.52 8.88 5.87
CA ARG A 118 -2.45 7.95 6.27
C ARG A 118 -1.86 7.23 5.05
N ALA A 119 -2.71 6.69 4.17
CA ALA A 119 -2.29 6.05 2.92
C ALA A 119 -1.53 7.03 2.01
N SER A 120 -2.03 8.26 1.86
CA SER A 120 -1.37 9.31 1.07
C SER A 120 0.02 9.66 1.60
N VAL A 121 0.19 9.77 2.92
CA VAL A 121 1.49 10.07 3.55
C VAL A 121 2.48 8.93 3.34
N PHE A 122 2.08 7.68 3.56
CA PHE A 122 2.95 6.52 3.33
C PHE A 122 3.33 6.41 1.85
N GLN A 123 2.38 6.59 0.95
CA GLN A 123 2.64 6.53 -0.49
C GLN A 123 3.57 7.65 -0.95
N GLY A 124 3.32 8.91 -0.55
CA GLY A 124 4.17 10.03 -0.93
C GLY A 124 5.57 9.92 -0.32
N GLY A 125 5.67 9.48 0.92
CA GLY A 125 6.93 9.23 1.63
C GLY A 125 7.77 8.15 0.94
N ALA A 126 7.21 6.95 0.80
CA ALA A 126 7.88 5.81 0.19
C ALA A 126 8.13 6.02 -1.31
N GLY A 127 7.13 6.52 -2.05
CA GLY A 127 7.16 6.58 -3.51
C GLY A 127 7.87 7.79 -4.11
N VAL A 128 7.99 8.91 -3.39
CA VAL A 128 8.58 10.15 -3.92
C VAL A 128 9.71 10.68 -3.04
N ILE A 129 9.47 10.88 -1.74
CA ILE A 129 10.45 11.49 -0.85
C ILE A 129 11.69 10.59 -0.72
N TYR A 130 11.49 9.29 -0.50
CA TYR A 130 12.58 8.34 -0.33
C TYR A 130 13.50 8.26 -1.57
N PRO A 131 12.99 8.03 -2.81
CA PRO A 131 13.83 8.06 -4.01
C PRO A 131 14.53 9.41 -4.24
N THR A 132 13.87 10.52 -3.90
CA THR A 132 14.43 11.87 -4.10
C THR A 132 15.65 12.14 -3.24
N ILE A 133 15.71 11.56 -2.04
CA ILE A 133 16.85 11.68 -1.12
C ILE A 133 17.92 10.64 -1.44
N LEU A 134 17.52 9.38 -1.67
CA LEU A 134 18.47 8.28 -1.84
C LEU A 134 19.18 8.30 -3.21
N ALA A 135 18.49 8.70 -4.27
CA ALA A 135 19.06 8.75 -5.61
C ALA A 135 20.28 9.68 -5.76
N PRO A 136 20.26 10.95 -5.31
CA PRO A 136 21.44 11.81 -5.37
C PRO A 136 22.57 11.27 -4.49
N PHE A 137 22.25 10.73 -3.31
CA PHE A 137 23.25 10.15 -2.41
C PHE A 137 24.00 8.97 -3.06
N ALA A 138 23.25 8.01 -3.62
CA ALA A 138 23.82 6.88 -4.34
C ALA A 138 24.60 7.34 -5.58
N ALA A 139 24.05 8.28 -6.35
CA ALA A 139 24.70 8.81 -7.55
C ALA A 139 26.04 9.50 -7.23
N PHE A 140 26.12 10.29 -6.16
CA PHE A 140 27.35 10.95 -5.74
C PHE A 140 28.39 9.98 -5.19
N MET A 141 27.96 8.97 -4.41
CA MET A 141 28.84 7.92 -3.92
C MET A 141 29.53 7.18 -5.08
N PHE A 142 28.76 6.73 -6.06
CA PHE A 142 29.29 6.01 -7.23
C PHE A 142 30.10 6.93 -8.16
N ALA A 143 29.69 8.19 -8.34
CA ALA A 143 30.46 9.15 -9.13
C ALA A 143 31.84 9.42 -8.51
N THR A 144 31.94 9.46 -7.18
CA THR A 144 33.20 9.63 -6.46
C THR A 144 34.09 8.39 -6.60
N ARG A 145 33.50 7.19 -6.49
CA ARG A 145 34.23 5.92 -6.61
C ARG A 145 34.77 5.65 -8.01
N HIS A 146 34.02 6.01 -9.04
CA HIS A 146 34.35 5.73 -10.44
C HIS A 146 34.90 6.94 -11.20
N TYR A 147 35.14 8.06 -10.51
CA TYR A 147 35.67 9.31 -11.08
C TYR A 147 34.91 9.81 -12.33
N THR A 148 33.60 9.54 -12.42
CA THR A 148 32.80 9.91 -13.60
C THR A 148 32.43 11.39 -13.63
N TYR A 149 32.40 12.03 -12.47
CA TYR A 149 32.04 13.44 -12.32
C TYR A 149 32.89 14.09 -11.22
N ARG A 150 33.34 15.33 -11.44
CA ARG A 150 34.09 16.10 -10.45
C ARG A 150 33.14 16.62 -9.38
N LEU A 151 33.11 15.95 -8.23
CA LEU A 151 32.34 16.36 -7.06
C LEU A 151 33.22 17.21 -6.12
N PRO A 152 32.67 18.29 -5.53
CA PRO A 152 33.35 18.98 -4.44
C PRO A 152 33.50 18.05 -3.24
N SER A 153 34.55 18.24 -2.45
CA SER A 153 34.82 17.37 -1.30
C SER A 153 33.73 17.52 -0.24
N VAL A 154 33.07 16.41 0.11
CA VAL A 154 31.96 16.39 1.07
C VAL A 154 32.36 16.92 2.45
N ILE A 155 33.60 16.65 2.87
CA ILE A 155 34.11 17.04 4.20
C ILE A 155 34.56 18.51 4.21
N LYS A 156 35.14 18.99 3.12
CA LYS A 156 35.71 20.35 3.06
C LYS A 156 34.69 21.41 2.66
N GLU A 157 33.73 21.07 1.79
CA GLU A 157 32.79 22.04 1.20
C GLU A 157 31.35 21.50 1.14
N PRO A 158 30.70 21.26 2.30
CA PRO A 158 29.35 20.69 2.34
C PRO A 158 28.30 21.59 1.66
N LEU A 159 28.47 22.92 1.74
CA LEU A 159 27.59 23.89 1.08
C LEU A 159 27.68 23.81 -0.45
N ALA A 160 28.85 23.47 -1.01
CA ALA A 160 29.02 23.31 -2.45
C ALA A 160 28.32 22.03 -2.95
N VAL A 161 28.38 20.94 -2.18
CA VAL A 161 27.63 19.69 -2.46
C VAL A 161 26.13 19.95 -2.41
N PHE A 162 25.64 20.67 -1.39
CA PHE A 162 24.22 21.00 -1.28
C PHE A 162 23.74 21.89 -2.43
N LYS A 163 24.50 22.93 -2.80
CA LYS A 163 24.19 23.76 -3.98
C LYS A 163 24.17 22.94 -5.26
N LEU A 164 25.10 21.99 -5.43
CA LEU A 164 25.11 21.08 -6.58
C LEU A 164 23.84 20.22 -6.62
N TRP A 165 23.48 19.62 -5.48
CA TRP A 165 22.24 18.85 -5.37
C TRP A 165 21.03 19.72 -5.70
N GLN A 166 20.91 20.91 -5.11
CA GLN A 166 19.81 21.84 -5.37
C GLN A 166 19.73 22.21 -6.85
N ASN A 167 20.85 22.46 -7.51
CA ASN A 167 20.90 22.78 -8.94
C ASN A 167 20.48 21.59 -9.83
N MET A 168 20.76 20.35 -9.41
CA MET A 168 20.29 19.15 -10.11
C MET A 168 18.81 18.86 -9.88
N THR A 169 18.27 19.23 -8.71
CA THR A 169 16.88 18.97 -8.29
C THR A 169 15.90 20.05 -8.76
N LYS A 170 16.30 21.32 -8.82
CA LYS A 170 15.45 22.42 -9.33
C LYS A 170 14.69 22.09 -10.64
N PRO A 171 15.31 21.53 -11.69
CA PRO A 171 14.59 21.24 -12.93
C PRO A 171 13.57 20.10 -12.83
N ILE A 172 13.74 19.16 -11.89
CA ILE A 172 12.82 18.02 -11.71
C ILE A 172 11.74 18.29 -10.66
N LEU A 173 11.88 19.37 -9.87
CA LEU A 173 10.95 19.73 -8.81
C LEU A 173 9.47 19.81 -9.23
N PRO A 174 9.09 20.42 -10.37
CA PRO A 174 7.68 20.43 -10.78
C PRO A 174 7.16 19.01 -11.11
N VAL A 175 8.00 18.16 -11.69
CA VAL A 175 7.64 16.76 -11.99
C VAL A 175 7.52 15.95 -10.70
N LEU A 176 8.41 16.17 -9.73
CA LEU A 176 8.33 15.55 -8.39
C LEU A 176 7.08 16.02 -7.64
N GLY A 177 6.73 17.31 -7.72
CA GLY A 177 5.51 17.84 -7.13
C GLY A 177 4.26 17.23 -7.75
N ALA A 178 4.21 17.14 -9.07
CA ALA A 178 3.12 16.47 -9.79
C ALA A 178 3.04 14.97 -9.46
N ALA A 179 4.18 14.29 -9.36
CA ALA A 179 4.24 12.89 -8.96
C ALA A 179 3.74 12.71 -7.52
N LEU A 180 4.15 13.57 -6.58
CA LEU A 180 3.69 13.53 -5.19
C LEU A 180 2.17 13.71 -5.13
N ALA A 181 1.64 14.76 -5.74
CA ALA A 181 0.20 15.01 -5.78
C ALA A 181 -0.57 13.85 -6.43
N GLY A 182 -0.09 13.34 -7.58
CA GLY A 182 -0.71 12.23 -8.29
C GLY A 182 -0.69 10.93 -7.48
N GLN A 183 0.45 10.58 -6.89
CA GLN A 183 0.56 9.40 -6.02
C GLN A 183 -0.32 9.51 -4.78
N SER A 184 -0.35 10.68 -4.14
CA SER A 184 -1.22 10.95 -3.00
C SER A 184 -2.70 10.83 -3.34
N MET A 185 -3.14 11.41 -4.47
CA MET A 185 -4.53 11.32 -4.93
C MET A 185 -4.93 9.88 -5.27
N ILE A 186 -4.05 9.13 -5.94
CA ILE A 186 -4.32 7.74 -6.30
C ILE A 186 -4.37 6.84 -5.06
N ALA A 187 -3.48 7.04 -4.08
CA ALA A 187 -3.56 6.35 -2.80
C ALA A 187 -4.88 6.63 -2.09
N MET A 188 -5.28 7.91 -2.03
CA MET A 188 -6.55 8.31 -1.43
C MET A 188 -7.75 7.64 -2.12
N TYR A 189 -7.75 7.62 -3.46
CA TYR A 189 -8.79 7.00 -4.28
C TYR A 189 -8.86 5.48 -4.09
N ILE A 190 -7.71 4.78 -4.08
CA ILE A 190 -7.65 3.34 -3.85
C ILE A 190 -8.18 3.00 -2.46
N THR A 191 -7.75 3.72 -1.42
CA THR A 191 -8.25 3.52 -0.05
C THR A 191 -9.74 3.77 0.05
N TYR A 192 -10.27 4.81 -0.61
CA TYR A 192 -11.71 5.04 -0.69
C TYR A 192 -12.45 3.85 -1.33
N LYS A 193 -11.92 3.31 -2.43
CA LYS A 193 -12.50 2.13 -3.09
C LYS A 193 -12.40 0.88 -2.21
N GLU A 194 -11.30 0.69 -1.48
CA GLU A 194 -11.14 -0.41 -0.52
C GLU A 194 -12.19 -0.35 0.59
N GLN A 195 -12.42 0.84 1.17
CA GLN A 195 -13.45 1.06 2.19
C GLN A 195 -14.85 0.75 1.65
N MET A 196 -15.18 1.28 0.47
CA MET A 196 -16.50 1.08 -0.16
C MET A 196 -16.74 -0.39 -0.52
N GLN A 197 -15.72 -1.06 -1.09
CA GLN A 197 -15.80 -2.47 -1.45
C GLN A 197 -15.93 -3.36 -0.22
N ASN A 198 -15.17 -3.09 0.84
CA ASN A 198 -15.29 -3.87 2.07
C ASN A 198 -16.70 -3.74 2.68
N PHE A 199 -17.25 -2.53 2.70
CA PHE A 199 -18.62 -2.30 3.18
C PHE A 199 -19.67 -3.06 2.36
N CYS A 200 -19.59 -2.95 1.02
CA CYS A 200 -20.49 -3.68 0.14
C CYS A 200 -20.35 -5.21 0.31
N LEU A 201 -19.12 -5.70 0.49
CA LEU A 201 -18.85 -7.12 0.70
C LEU A 201 -19.47 -7.61 2.02
N GLN A 202 -19.33 -6.85 3.10
CA GLN A 202 -19.97 -7.19 4.39
C GLN A 202 -21.50 -7.24 4.30
N ILE A 203 -22.13 -6.31 3.58
CA ILE A 203 -23.58 -6.35 3.36
C ILE A 203 -23.98 -7.59 2.55
N LYS A 204 -23.24 -7.92 1.49
CA LYS A 204 -23.49 -9.12 0.69
C LYS A 204 -23.32 -10.39 1.53
N MET A 205 -22.28 -10.48 2.35
CA MET A 205 -22.06 -11.61 3.26
C MET A 205 -23.22 -11.78 4.24
N LYS A 206 -23.67 -10.69 4.90
CA LYS A 206 -24.84 -10.74 5.80
C LYS A 206 -26.10 -11.24 5.10
N ARG A 207 -26.35 -10.79 3.87
CA ARG A 207 -27.52 -11.24 3.10
C ARG A 207 -27.42 -12.73 2.73
N LEU A 208 -26.23 -13.22 2.39
CA LEU A 208 -25.99 -14.63 2.11
C LEU A 208 -26.14 -15.51 3.36
N GLU A 209 -25.68 -15.03 4.52
CA GLU A 209 -25.88 -15.68 5.82
C GLU A 209 -27.38 -15.85 6.11
N GLN A 210 -28.18 -14.77 5.98
CA GLN A 210 -29.63 -14.82 6.19
C GLN A 210 -30.33 -15.81 5.25
N MET A 211 -29.99 -15.80 3.96
CA MET A 211 -30.54 -16.75 3.00
C MET A 211 -30.15 -18.21 3.29
N ALA A 212 -29.00 -18.44 3.92
CA ALA A 212 -28.56 -19.78 4.32
C ALA A 212 -29.31 -20.25 5.58
N GLU A 213 -29.53 -19.36 6.54
CA GLU A 213 -30.33 -19.63 7.76
C GLU A 213 -31.78 -19.98 7.40
N GLU A 214 -32.43 -19.19 6.53
CA GLU A 214 -33.80 -19.45 6.07
C GLU A 214 -33.92 -20.83 5.39
N LYS A 215 -32.98 -21.19 4.51
CA LYS A 215 -32.97 -22.52 3.86
C LYS A 215 -32.76 -23.66 4.86
N GLN A 216 -31.90 -23.47 5.87
CA GLN A 216 -31.71 -24.48 6.91
C GLN A 216 -32.97 -24.66 7.75
N GLU A 217 -33.71 -23.60 8.05
CA GLU A 217 -34.98 -23.68 8.77
C GLU A 217 -36.06 -24.40 7.95
N GLU A 218 -36.18 -24.08 6.65
CA GLU A 218 -37.08 -24.78 5.72
C GLU A 218 -36.76 -26.28 5.64
N GLU A 219 -35.49 -26.65 5.53
CA GLU A 219 -35.05 -28.05 5.50
C GLU A 219 -35.36 -28.77 6.82
N ARG A 220 -35.13 -28.13 7.97
CA ARG A 220 -35.48 -28.68 9.29
C ARG A 220 -36.99 -28.86 9.45
N ALA A 221 -37.79 -27.89 9.00
CA ALA A 221 -39.26 -27.99 9.04
C ALA A 221 -39.76 -29.13 8.15
N LEU A 222 -39.17 -29.32 6.96
CA LEU A 222 -39.52 -30.40 6.05
C LEU A 222 -39.10 -31.78 6.59
N GLN A 223 -37.96 -31.87 7.27
CA GLN A 223 -37.54 -33.09 7.97
C GLN A 223 -38.47 -33.41 9.15
N ALA A 224 -38.88 -32.41 9.93
CA ALA A 224 -39.85 -32.60 11.00
C ALA A 224 -41.20 -33.10 10.47
N ALA A 225 -41.69 -32.51 9.37
CA ALA A 225 -42.94 -32.93 8.73
C ALA A 225 -42.89 -34.37 8.16
N LYS A 226 -41.72 -34.87 7.77
CA LYS A 226 -41.55 -36.27 7.31
C LYS A 226 -41.53 -37.29 8.45
N ASN A 227 -41.28 -36.84 9.69
CA ASN A 227 -41.20 -37.71 10.86
C ASN A 227 -42.53 -37.82 11.62
N PHE A 228 -43.57 -37.10 11.17
CA PHE A 228 -44.97 -37.25 11.60
C PHE A 228 -45.75 -38.08 10.57
#